data_AF-A0A5C5CED9-F1
#
_entry.id   AF-A0A5C5CED9-F1
#
_cell.length_a   1.000
_cell.length_b   1.000
_cell.length_c   1.000
_cell.angle_alpha   90.00
_cell.angle_beta   90.00
_cell.angle_gamma   90.00
#
_symmetry.space_group_name_H-M   'P 1'
#
loop_
_entity.id
_entity.type
_entity.pdbx_description
1 polymer ?
#
loop_
_entity_poly.entity_id
_entity_poly.type
_entity_poly.pdbx_seq_one_letter_code
_entity_poly.pdbx_strand_id
1 'polypeptide(L)'
;MTARFPGMNRTTGLSLSDSAHIRQSVRDILITPIGSRVMRRDYGSLLSALIDQPDNPALRLQIMSACYMAILKWEPRIRLSSITFESTKAGELFVDITGVRTITGGASFSLTVPLS
;
A
#
# COMPACT_ATOMS: atom_id res chain seq x y z
N MET A 1 -11.08 23.62 -4.62
CA MET A 1 -11.89 22.82 -3.66
C MET A 1 -11.01 21.69 -3.12
N THR A 2 -10.71 21.68 -1.83
CA THR A 2 -10.06 20.55 -1.15
C THR A 2 -11.13 19.48 -0.87
N ALA A 3 -11.13 18.38 -1.63
CA ALA A 3 -12.01 17.26 -1.34
C ALA A 3 -11.58 16.59 -0.03
N ARG A 4 -12.49 16.53 0.95
CA ARG A 4 -12.29 15.88 2.25
C ARG A 4 -12.86 14.47 2.17
N PHE A 5 -12.08 13.47 2.54
CA PHE A 5 -12.46 12.05 2.48
C PHE A 5 -12.67 11.50 3.89
N PRO A 6 -13.87 11.68 4.48
CA PRO A 6 -14.17 11.14 5.79
C PRO A 6 -14.10 9.61 5.76
N GLY A 7 -13.42 9.03 6.74
CA GLY A 7 -13.31 7.60 6.95
C GLY A 7 -13.22 7.27 8.42
N MET A 8 -13.41 5.99 8.75
CA MET A 8 -13.34 5.48 10.11
C MET A 8 -12.04 4.70 10.32
N ASN A 9 -11.43 4.86 11.49
CA ASN A 9 -10.26 4.09 11.88
C ASN A 9 -10.66 2.63 12.13
N ARG A 10 -9.97 1.69 11.47
CA ARG A 10 -10.26 0.25 11.58
C ARG A 10 -10.11 -0.33 13.00
N THR A 11 -9.31 0.30 13.86
CA THR A 11 -8.99 -0.18 15.21
C THR A 11 -9.78 0.57 16.27
N THR A 12 -9.89 1.90 16.17
CA THR A 12 -10.52 2.73 17.22
C THR A 12 -11.96 3.13 16.93
N GLY A 13 -12.44 3.00 15.69
CA GLY A 13 -13.78 3.45 15.29
C GLY A 13 -13.96 4.97 15.20
N LEU A 14 -12.91 5.76 15.48
CA LEU A 14 -12.96 7.23 15.41
C LEU A 14 -12.83 7.73 13.96
N SER A 15 -13.22 8.99 13.73
CA SER A 15 -13.05 9.63 12.43
C SER A 15 -11.57 9.86 12.10
N LEU A 16 -11.19 9.61 10.85
CA LEU A 16 -9.84 9.81 10.35
C LEU A 16 -9.73 11.11 9.55
N SER A 17 -8.53 11.72 9.63
CA SER A 17 -8.12 12.71 8.64
C SER A 17 -7.81 12.03 7.29
N ASP A 18 -7.93 12.76 6.19
CA ASP A 18 -7.70 12.23 4.84
C ASP A 18 -6.33 11.55 4.72
N SER A 19 -5.29 12.11 5.34
CA SER A 19 -3.94 11.54 5.34
C SER A 19 -3.87 10.17 6.01
N ALA A 20 -4.54 10.04 7.15
CA ALA A 20 -4.56 8.80 7.92
C ALA A 20 -5.43 7.76 7.22
N HIS A 21 -6.51 8.20 6.58
CA HIS A 21 -7.37 7.34 5.79
C HIS A 21 -6.65 6.78 4.55
N ILE A 22 -5.86 7.59 3.84
CA ILE A 22 -5.01 7.11 2.74
C ILE A 22 -4.00 6.07 3.23
N ARG A 23 -3.31 6.32 4.35
CA ARG A 23 -2.36 5.33 4.92
C ARG A 23 -3.05 4.01 5.26
N GLN A 24 -4.25 4.08 5.86
CA GLN A 24 -5.05 2.89 6.15
C GLN A 24 -5.46 2.15 4.87
N SER A 25 -5.88 2.88 3.84
CA SER A 25 -6.30 2.33 2.54
C SER A 25 -5.15 1.63 1.81
N VAL A 26 -3.97 2.27 1.72
CA VAL A 26 -2.79 1.65 1.10
C VAL A 26 -2.40 0.36 1.82
N ARG A 27 -2.37 0.37 3.15
CA ARG A 27 -2.08 -0.83 3.94
C ARG A 27 -3.12 -1.94 3.69
N ASP A 28 -4.40 -1.59 3.62
CA ASP A 28 -5.48 -2.54 3.34
C ASP A 28 -5.34 -3.18 1.96
N ILE A 29 -5.07 -2.38 0.93
CA ILE A 29 -4.86 -2.86 -0.44
C ILE A 29 -3.68 -3.84 -0.52
N LEU A 30 -2.55 -3.50 0.11
CA LEU A 30 -1.33 -4.30 0.02
C LEU A 30 -1.43 -5.62 0.78
N ILE A 31 -2.03 -5.63 1.97
CA ILE A 31 -2.10 -6.83 2.81
C ILE A 31 -3.23 -7.77 2.37
N THR A 32 -4.28 -7.26 1.71
CA THR A 32 -5.40 -8.09 1.29
C THR A 32 -5.02 -8.98 0.10
N PRO A 33 -5.09 -10.32 0.21
CA PRO A 33 -4.84 -11.20 -0.93
C PRO A 33 -5.98 -11.11 -1.95
N ILE A 34 -5.64 -11.14 -3.24
CA ILE A 34 -6.63 -11.24 -4.31
C ILE A 34 -7.46 -12.51 -4.12
N GLY A 35 -8.78 -12.39 -4.29
CA GLY A 35 -9.76 -13.47 -4.13
C GLY A 35 -10.36 -13.58 -2.73
N SER A 36 -9.76 -12.95 -1.71
CA SER A 36 -10.23 -13.04 -0.31
C SER A 36 -11.53 -12.27 -0.05
N ARG A 37 -11.79 -11.19 -0.78
CA ARG A 37 -12.94 -10.31 -0.54
C ARG A 37 -14.18 -10.81 -1.26
N VAL A 38 -15.23 -11.12 -0.49
CA VAL A 38 -16.53 -11.56 -1.00
C VAL A 38 -17.14 -10.47 -1.90
N MET A 39 -17.69 -10.88 -3.05
CA MET A 39 -18.22 -10.00 -4.11
C MET A 39 -17.23 -8.98 -4.72
N ARG A 40 -15.94 -9.02 -4.35
CA ARG A 40 -14.87 -8.17 -4.91
C ARG A 40 -13.56 -8.94 -5.02
N ARG A 41 -13.58 -10.06 -5.74
CA ARG A 41 -12.44 -10.98 -5.82
C ARG A 41 -11.18 -10.34 -6.43
N ASP A 42 -11.33 -9.35 -7.30
CA ASP A 42 -10.18 -8.68 -7.92
C ASP A 42 -9.45 -7.68 -6.98
N TYR A 43 -10.01 -7.42 -5.80
CA TYR A 43 -9.44 -6.48 -4.83
C TYR A 43 -8.25 -7.08 -4.09
N GLY A 44 -7.23 -6.27 -3.88
CA GLY A 44 -6.04 -6.63 -3.10
C GLY A 44 -4.75 -6.54 -3.91
N SER A 45 -3.74 -7.27 -3.46
CA SER A 45 -2.42 -7.37 -4.08
C SER A 45 -1.97 -8.82 -4.25
N LEU A 46 -0.97 -9.01 -5.11
CA LEU A 46 -0.29 -10.29 -5.30
C LEU A 46 0.83 -10.53 -4.27
N LEU A 47 1.03 -9.63 -3.31
CA LEU A 47 2.14 -9.73 -2.35
C LEU A 47 2.09 -11.01 -1.53
N SER A 48 0.88 -11.43 -1.12
CA SER A 48 0.71 -12.66 -0.34
C SER A 48 1.22 -13.91 -1.05
N ALA A 49 1.27 -13.94 -2.39
CA ALA A 49 1.80 -15.07 -3.15
C ALA A 49 3.33 -15.02 -3.31
N LEU A 50 3.95 -13.88 -2.98
CA LEU A 50 5.39 -13.64 -3.05
C LEU A 50 6.10 -13.85 -1.70
N ILE A 51 5.35 -14.07 -0.63
CA ILE A 51 5.87 -14.42 0.70
C ILE A 51 6.58 -15.78 0.62
N ASP A 52 7.60 -15.98 1.47
CA ASP A 52 8.43 -17.19 1.55
C ASP A 52 9.24 -17.54 0.29
N GLN A 53 9.38 -16.59 -0.64
CA GLN A 53 10.27 -16.73 -1.78
C GLN A 53 11.71 -16.27 -1.43
N PRO A 54 12.74 -16.84 -2.07
CA PRO A 54 14.13 -16.47 -1.82
C PRO A 54 14.40 -15.01 -2.22
N ASP A 55 15.06 -14.24 -1.35
CA ASP A 55 15.41 -12.83 -1.62
C ASP A 55 16.44 -12.73 -2.77
N ASN A 56 15.91 -12.43 -3.95
CA ASN A 56 16.69 -12.21 -5.16
C ASN A 56 16.21 -10.93 -5.87
N PRO A 57 17.03 -10.35 -6.77
CA PRO A 57 16.65 -9.12 -7.47
C PRO A 57 15.34 -9.24 -8.29
N ALA A 58 15.03 -10.42 -8.81
CA ALA A 58 13.80 -10.64 -9.58
C ALA A 58 12.55 -10.60 -8.67
N LEU A 59 12.62 -11.20 -7.48
CA LEU A 59 11.56 -11.15 -6.48
C LEU A 59 11.30 -9.71 -6.05
N ARG A 60 12.36 -8.93 -5.79
CA ARG A 60 12.22 -7.50 -5.45
C ARG A 60 11.47 -6.74 -6.53
N LEU A 61 11.80 -6.97 -7.81
CA LEU A 61 11.08 -6.35 -8.92
C LEU A 61 9.60 -6.79 -8.99
N GLN A 62 9.31 -8.07 -8.75
CA GLN A 62 7.94 -8.58 -8.69
C GLN A 62 7.15 -7.90 -7.57
N ILE A 63 7.72 -7.78 -6.37
CA ILE A 63 7.12 -7.07 -5.23
C ILE A 63 6.86 -5.60 -5.60
N MET A 64 7.81 -4.89 -6.23
CA MET A 64 7.59 -3.51 -6.68
C MET A 64 6.41 -3.42 -7.64
N SER A 65 6.38 -4.30 -8.64
CA SER A 65 5.32 -4.32 -9.63
C SER A 65 3.95 -4.61 -8.99
N ALA A 66 3.88 -5.54 -8.04
CA ALA A 66 2.67 -5.92 -7.35
C ALA A 66 2.14 -4.76 -6.49
N CYS A 67 3.02 -4.12 -5.72
CA CYS A 67 2.69 -2.90 -4.96
C CYS A 67 2.18 -1.78 -5.86
N TYR A 68 2.92 -1.48 -6.92
CA TYR A 68 2.61 -0.38 -7.82
C TYR A 68 1.28 -0.60 -8.55
N MET A 69 1.05 -1.79 -9.11
CA MET A 69 -0.19 -2.13 -9.81
C MET A 69 -1.40 -2.12 -8.88
N ALA A 70 -1.27 -2.66 -7.66
CA ALA A 70 -2.37 -2.68 -6.70
C ALA A 70 -2.77 -1.26 -6.27
N ILE A 71 -1.79 -0.41 -5.96
CA ILE A 71 -2.02 0.99 -5.58
C ILE A 71 -2.59 1.79 -6.74
N LEU A 72 -2.02 1.64 -7.95
CA LEU A 72 -2.50 2.32 -9.15
C LEU A 72 -3.98 2.00 -9.44
N LYS A 73 -4.39 0.75 -9.24
CA LYS A 73 -5.76 0.30 -9.49
C LYS A 73 -6.75 0.78 -8.43
N TRP A 74 -6.37 0.75 -7.15
CA TRP A 74 -7.31 0.89 -6.04
C TRP A 74 -7.22 2.23 -5.28
N GLU A 75 -6.14 3.00 -5.42
CA GLU A 75 -5.93 4.24 -4.68
C GLU A 75 -5.64 5.44 -5.61
N PRO A 76 -6.66 6.03 -6.25
CA PRO A 76 -6.49 7.12 -7.22
C PRO A 76 -6.08 8.46 -6.59
N ARG A 77 -6.13 8.58 -5.25
CA ARG A 77 -5.81 9.82 -4.53
C ARG A 77 -4.31 10.07 -4.41
N ILE A 78 -3.49 9.08 -4.72
CA ILE A 78 -2.03 9.16 -4.65
C ILE A 78 -1.40 8.76 -5.97
N ARG A 79 -0.26 9.36 -6.27
CA ARG A 79 0.63 8.95 -7.34
C ARG A 79 1.97 8.57 -6.72
N LEU A 80 2.40 7.34 -6.97
CA LEU A 80 3.67 6.82 -6.48
C LEU A 80 4.85 7.48 -7.19
N SER A 81 5.88 7.84 -6.41
CA SER A 81 7.14 8.41 -6.90
C SER A 81 8.28 7.41 -6.79
N SER A 82 8.41 6.72 -5.66
CA SER A 82 9.46 5.71 -5.45
C SER A 82 8.98 4.62 -4.49
N ILE A 83 9.46 3.40 -4.72
CA ILE A 83 9.30 2.24 -3.85
C ILE A 83 10.69 1.73 -3.53
N THR A 84 11.07 1.74 -2.26
CA THR A 84 12.34 1.21 -1.77
C THR A 84 12.11 0.03 -0.84
N PHE A 85 13.11 -0.84 -0.72
CA PHE A 85 13.07 -2.01 0.13
C PHE A 85 14.18 -1.97 1.16
N GLU A 86 13.82 -2.33 2.38
CA GLU A 86 14.79 -2.60 3.44
C GLU A 86 14.59 -4.04 3.92
N SER A 87 15.64 -4.84 3.84
CA SER A 87 15.66 -6.22 4.35
C SER A 87 16.46 -6.26 5.66
N THR A 88 15.86 -6.78 6.73
CA THR A 88 16.62 -7.06 7.96
C THR A 88 17.28 -8.44 7.92
N LYS A 89 18.32 -8.65 8.73
CA LYS A 89 19.02 -9.95 8.83
C LYS A 89 18.12 -11.09 9.33
N ALA A 90 16.99 -10.77 9.96
CA ALA A 90 15.99 -11.72 10.43
C ALA A 90 14.96 -12.15 9.36
N GLY A 91 15.14 -11.74 8.09
CA GLY A 91 14.23 -12.13 6.99
C GLY A 91 12.97 -11.28 6.87
N GLU A 92 12.81 -10.24 7.69
CA GLU A 92 11.71 -9.28 7.51
C GLU A 92 12.03 -8.31 6.36
N LEU A 93 11.03 -8.07 5.52
CA LEU A 93 11.12 -7.14 4.41
C LEU A 93 10.17 -5.96 4.66
N PHE A 94 10.72 -4.76 4.59
CA PHE A 94 9.98 -3.51 4.67
C PHE A 94 9.92 -2.87 3.29
N VAL A 95 8.74 -2.34 2.94
CA VAL A 95 8.55 -1.52 1.75
C VAL A 95 8.31 -0.10 2.15
N ASP A 96 9.18 0.78 1.71
CA ASP A 96 9.02 2.21 1.84
C ASP A 96 8.42 2.78 0.56
N ILE A 97 7.24 3.36 0.72
CA ILE A 97 6.42 3.85 -0.38
C ILE A 97 6.35 5.36 -0.26
N THR A 98 6.90 6.06 -1.26
CA THR A 98 6.84 7.52 -1.34
C THR A 98 6.02 7.97 -2.55
N GLY A 99 5.32 9.08 -2.40
CA GLY A 99 4.57 9.65 -3.51
C GLY A 99 3.96 11.00 -3.19
N VAL A 100 3.09 11.45 -4.07
CA VAL A 100 2.40 12.73 -3.99
C VAL A 100 0.90 12.54 -4.04
N ARG A 101 0.15 13.40 -3.34
CA ARG A 101 -1.32 13.42 -3.45
C ARG A 101 -1.76 14.17 -4.69
N THR A 102 -2.73 13.62 -5.41
CA THR A 102 -3.22 14.19 -6.67
C THR A 102 -4.15 15.38 -6.47
N ILE A 103 -4.88 15.42 -5.35
CA ILE A 103 -5.95 16.41 -5.11
C ILE A 103 -5.51 17.59 -4.22
N THR A 104 -4.52 17.38 -3.35
CA THR A 104 -4.05 18.41 -2.40
C THR A 104 -2.63 18.81 -2.74
N GLY A 105 -2.47 19.77 -3.67
CA GLY A 105 -1.27 20.60 -3.83
C GLY A 105 0.09 19.89 -3.91
N GLY A 106 0.15 18.61 -4.29
CA GLY A 106 1.41 17.86 -4.35
C GLY A 106 2.07 17.54 -3.01
N ALA A 107 1.32 17.53 -1.89
CA ALA A 107 1.88 17.15 -0.60
C ALA A 107 2.49 15.74 -0.67
N SER A 108 3.76 15.62 -0.28
CA SER A 108 4.46 14.34 -0.23
C SER A 108 3.87 13.45 0.86
N PHE A 109 3.84 12.15 0.59
CA PHE A 109 3.53 11.14 1.59
C PHE A 109 4.63 10.07 1.56
N SER A 110 4.93 9.55 2.74
CA SER A 110 5.77 8.38 2.93
C SER A 110 5.02 7.39 3.82
N LEU A 111 5.12 6.10 3.49
CA LEU A 111 4.55 5.01 4.26
C LEU A 111 5.48 3.81 4.21
N THR A 112 5.90 3.33 5.38
CA THR A 112 6.59 2.06 5.54
C THR A 112 5.57 0.96 5.85
N VAL A 113 5.59 -0.13 5.09
CA VAL A 113 4.73 -1.29 5.29
C VAL A 113 5.60 -2.54 5.48
N PRO A 114 5.47 -3.26 6.60
CA PRO A 114 6.09 -4.58 6.74
C PRO A 114 5.37 -5.60 5.85
N LEU A 115 6.13 -6.48 5.21
CA LEU A 115 5.62 -7.58 4.37
C LEU A 115 5.56 -8.93 5.11
N SER A 116 5.57 -8.91 6.44
CA SER A 116 5.43 -10.11 7.28
C SER A 116 4.01 -10.63 7.42
#